data_AF-F3FQ96-F1
#
_entry.id   AF-F3FQ96-F1
#
_cell.length_a   1.000
_cell.length_b   1.000
_cell.length_c   1.000
_cell.angle_alpha   90.00
_cell.angle_beta   90.00
_cell.angle_gamma   90.00
#
_symmetry.space_group_name_H-M   'P 1'
#
loop_
_entity.id
_entity.type
_entity.pdbx_description
1 polymer ?
#
loop_
_entity_poly.entity_id
_entity_poly.type
_entity_poly.pdbx_seq_one_letter_code
_entity_poly.pdbx_strand_id
1 'polypeptide(L)'
;MKGAGVDPASTLPHEAATMPSEPPLQDEHLDRHFGALDSFLFAHQALWRPKPFTHLALPWEDKYPDLAHWLRQRTLEQAEAAHNHPEHLDAPFPFKQLAAEAVALSHVAELPVHALQPVEPRMSVDVPGRKWQQIEAFASHLDMR
;
A
#
# COMPACT_ATOMS: atom_id res chain seq x y z
N MET A 1 -44.58 39.00 -27.11
CA MET A 1 -45.20 38.52 -25.85
C MET A 1 -44.62 37.15 -25.53
N LYS A 2 -44.04 37.01 -24.32
CA LYS A 2 -43.66 35.77 -23.58
C LYS A 2 -42.61 34.86 -24.27
N GLY A 3 -41.41 34.71 -23.72
CA GLY A 3 -41.07 33.83 -22.58
C GLY A 3 -40.61 32.48 -23.15
N ALA A 4 -39.45 31.90 -22.86
CA ALA A 4 -38.86 31.64 -21.56
C ALA A 4 -37.33 31.50 -21.69
N GLY A 5 -36.63 31.93 -20.65
CA GLY A 5 -35.23 31.60 -20.44
C GLY A 5 -35.03 30.13 -20.11
N VAL A 6 -33.88 29.60 -20.51
CA VAL A 6 -33.30 28.39 -19.96
C VAL A 6 -31.85 28.74 -19.67
N ASP A 7 -31.53 28.82 -18.37
CA ASP A 7 -30.18 28.99 -17.86
C ASP A 7 -29.29 27.81 -18.29
N PRO A 8 -28.02 28.04 -18.66
CA PRO A 8 -27.06 26.95 -18.71
C PRO A 8 -26.75 26.53 -17.26
N ALA A 9 -27.06 25.27 -16.97
CA ALA A 9 -26.75 24.60 -15.72
C ALA A 9 -25.31 24.92 -15.27
N SER A 10 -25.20 25.57 -14.12
CA SER A 10 -23.95 25.72 -13.39
C SER A 10 -23.48 24.33 -12.96
N THR A 11 -22.51 23.79 -13.68
CA THR A 11 -21.70 22.67 -13.20
C THR A 11 -20.87 23.17 -12.02
N LEU A 12 -21.34 22.89 -10.80
CA LEU A 12 -20.53 23.03 -9.61
C LEU A 12 -19.40 21.98 -9.68
N PRO A 13 -18.12 22.36 -9.58
CA PRO A 13 -17.06 21.40 -9.38
C PRO A 13 -17.23 20.75 -8.00
N HIS A 14 -17.19 19.42 -7.99
CA HIS A 14 -17.16 18.59 -6.81
C HIS A 14 -15.94 19.00 -5.98
N GLU A 15 -16.19 19.69 -4.88
CA GLU A 15 -15.19 20.04 -3.87
C GLU A 15 -14.67 18.71 -3.29
N ALA A 16 -13.54 18.25 -3.83
CA ALA A 16 -12.80 17.12 -3.28
C ALA A 16 -12.37 17.55 -1.88
N ALA A 17 -13.05 16.99 -0.88
CA ALA A 17 -12.70 17.15 0.52
C ALA A 17 -11.21 16.81 0.66
N THR A 18 -10.40 17.86 0.82
CA THR A 18 -8.99 17.73 1.14
C THR A 18 -8.95 17.25 2.59
N MET A 19 -9.00 15.93 2.77
CA MET A 19 -8.65 15.32 4.04
C MET A 19 -7.25 15.81 4.39
N PRO A 20 -7.00 16.32 5.62
CA PRO A 20 -5.67 16.73 6.00
C PRO A 20 -4.76 15.50 5.93
N SER A 21 -3.83 15.52 4.96
CA SER A 21 -2.80 14.49 4.84
C SER A 21 -2.00 14.48 6.14
N GLU A 22 -1.84 13.30 6.74
CA GLU A 22 -1.04 13.13 7.94
C GLU A 22 0.39 13.62 7.63
N PRO A 23 1.00 14.46 8.50
CA PRO A 23 2.33 14.98 8.20
C PRO A 23 3.33 13.82 8.05
N PRO A 24 4.24 13.89 7.06
CA PRO A 24 5.24 12.86 6.86
C PRO A 24 6.05 12.63 8.13
N LEU A 25 6.40 11.37 8.40
CA LEU A 25 7.20 10.99 9.55
C LEU A 25 8.54 11.72 9.51
N GLN A 26 8.85 12.47 10.57
CA GLN A 26 10.14 13.15 10.76
C GLN A 26 11.18 12.16 11.34
N ASP A 27 12.47 12.46 11.20
CA ASP A 27 13.60 11.55 11.49
C ASP A 27 13.48 10.74 12.80
N GLU A 28 13.19 11.37 13.95
CA GLU A 28 13.07 10.66 15.23
C GLU A 28 11.84 9.72 15.31
N HIS A 29 10.75 10.09 14.63
CA HIS A 29 9.55 9.26 14.53
C HIS A 29 9.77 8.10 13.57
N LEU A 30 10.58 8.31 12.55
CA LEU A 30 10.93 7.32 11.54
C LEU A 30 11.81 6.21 12.14
N ASP A 31 12.83 6.56 12.92
CA ASP A 31 13.67 5.57 13.63
C ASP A 31 12.86 4.67 14.56
N ARG A 32 11.94 5.27 15.34
CA ARG A 32 11.06 4.51 16.23
C ARG A 32 10.14 3.57 15.44
N HIS A 33 9.60 4.05 14.32
CA HIS A 33 8.70 3.29 13.48
C HIS A 33 9.41 2.08 12.85
N PHE A 34 10.60 2.30 12.28
CA PHE A 34 11.42 1.20 11.76
C PHE A 34 11.85 0.22 12.85
N GLY A 35 12.22 0.70 14.04
CA GLY A 35 12.53 -0.17 15.18
C GLY A 35 11.36 -1.04 15.62
N ALA A 36 10.12 -0.52 15.56
CA ALA A 36 8.92 -1.29 15.83
C ALA A 36 8.66 -2.35 14.74
N LEU A 37 8.81 -1.99 13.47
CA LEU A 37 8.70 -2.92 12.34
C LEU A 37 9.74 -4.05 12.42
N ASP A 38 11.00 -3.72 12.73
CA ASP A 38 12.08 -4.69 12.91
C ASP A 38 11.77 -5.66 14.05
N SER A 39 11.31 -5.14 15.18
CA SER A 39 10.92 -5.94 16.35
C SER A 39 9.80 -6.92 16.00
N PHE A 40 8.78 -6.45 15.28
CA PHE A 40 7.66 -7.27 14.79
C PHE A 40 8.15 -8.37 13.82
N LEU A 41 8.93 -8.00 12.80
CA LEU A 41 9.44 -8.96 11.82
C LEU A 41 10.31 -10.02 12.48
N PHE A 42 11.16 -9.62 13.44
CA PHE A 42 12.01 -10.53 14.19
C PHE A 42 11.22 -11.46 15.10
N ALA A 43 10.22 -10.95 15.82
CA ALA A 43 9.35 -11.74 16.69
C ALA A 43 8.58 -12.82 15.91
N HIS A 44 8.22 -12.53 14.66
CA HIS A 44 7.43 -13.43 13.81
C HIS A 44 8.25 -14.16 12.73
N GLN A 45 9.59 -14.14 12.81
CA GLN A 45 10.48 -14.73 11.79
C GLN A 45 10.25 -16.22 11.55
N ALA A 46 9.77 -16.97 12.53
CA ALA A 46 9.45 -18.39 12.37
C ALA A 46 8.35 -18.65 11.31
N LEU A 47 7.51 -17.65 11.01
CA LEU A 47 6.42 -17.76 10.04
C LEU A 47 6.90 -17.52 8.60
N TRP A 48 7.81 -16.57 8.37
CA TRP A 48 8.17 -16.10 7.02
C TRP A 48 9.61 -16.42 6.59
N ARG A 49 10.52 -16.63 7.54
CA ARG A 49 11.95 -16.91 7.26
C ARG A 49 12.24 -18.34 6.76
N PRO A 50 11.46 -19.40 7.10
CA PRO A 50 11.71 -20.73 6.55
C PRO A 50 11.72 -20.73 5.02
N LYS A 51 12.66 -21.47 4.41
CA LYS A 51 12.81 -21.47 2.95
C LYS A 51 11.57 -22.09 2.29
N PRO A 52 10.92 -21.40 1.34
CA PRO A 52 9.78 -21.95 0.61
C PRO A 52 10.10 -23.30 -0.04
N PHE A 53 9.14 -24.22 -0.03
CA PHE A 53 9.19 -25.52 -0.70
C PHE A 53 10.34 -26.45 -0.27
N THR A 54 10.89 -26.27 0.94
CA THR A 54 11.93 -27.16 1.50
C THR A 54 11.42 -28.13 2.56
N HIS A 55 10.26 -27.83 3.13
CA HIS A 55 9.62 -28.65 4.16
C HIS A 55 8.26 -29.13 3.66
N LEU A 56 7.92 -30.39 3.93
CA LEU A 56 6.59 -30.95 3.67
C LEU A 56 5.55 -30.43 4.68
N ALA A 57 5.97 -30.24 5.93
CA ALA A 57 5.21 -29.61 6.99
C ALA A 57 6.04 -28.43 7.52
N LEU A 58 5.44 -27.25 7.60
CA LEU A 58 6.16 -26.05 8.04
C LEU A 58 6.33 -26.11 9.57
N PRO A 59 7.51 -25.76 10.13
CA PRO A 59 7.77 -25.88 11.57
C PRO A 59 6.81 -25.10 12.48
N TRP A 60 6.13 -24.08 11.96
CA TRP A 60 5.16 -23.29 12.73
C TRP A 60 3.77 -23.93 12.81
N GLU A 61 3.48 -24.97 12.03
CA GLU A 61 2.14 -25.57 11.95
C GLU A 61 1.73 -26.25 13.24
N ASP A 62 2.68 -26.84 13.97
CA ASP A 62 2.44 -27.41 15.29
C ASP A 62 2.03 -26.33 16.31
N LYS A 63 2.48 -25.09 16.11
CA LYS A 63 2.13 -23.95 16.97
C LYS A 63 0.75 -23.38 16.63
N TYR A 64 0.35 -23.42 15.36
CA TYR A 64 -0.91 -22.86 14.86
C TYR A 64 -1.63 -23.83 13.91
N PRO A 65 -2.14 -24.97 14.44
CA PRO A 65 -2.71 -26.04 13.62
C PRO A 65 -3.99 -25.60 12.88
N ASP A 66 -4.82 -24.79 13.52
CA ASP A 66 -6.06 -24.29 12.91
C ASP A 66 -5.79 -23.40 11.70
N LEU A 67 -4.79 -22.51 11.80
CA LEU A 67 -4.35 -21.68 10.68
C LEU A 67 -3.75 -22.53 9.55
N ALA A 68 -2.92 -23.52 9.89
CA ALA A 68 -2.31 -24.42 8.94
C ALA A 68 -3.34 -25.25 8.16
N HIS A 69 -4.38 -25.73 8.86
CA HIS A 69 -5.50 -26.46 8.27
C HIS A 69 -6.32 -25.57 7.35
N TRP A 70 -6.67 -24.37 7.83
CA TRP A 70 -7.42 -23.38 7.05
C TRP A 70 -6.70 -22.97 5.76
N LEU A 71 -5.38 -22.73 5.80
CA LEU A 71 -4.59 -22.38 4.61
C LEU A 71 -4.58 -23.51 3.57
N ARG A 72 -4.49 -24.77 4.01
CA ARG A 72 -4.50 -25.95 3.13
C ARG A 72 -5.84 -26.21 2.45
N GLN A 73 -6.93 -25.70 3.01
CA GLN A 73 -8.26 -25.83 2.43
C GLN A 73 -8.55 -24.78 1.36
N ARG A 74 -7.69 -23.77 1.21
CA ARG A 74 -7.89 -22.73 0.19
C ARG A 74 -7.57 -23.23 -1.20
N THR A 75 -8.39 -22.82 -2.16
CA THR A 75 -8.13 -23.05 -3.58
C THR A 75 -7.11 -22.05 -4.13
N LEU A 76 -6.56 -22.36 -5.31
CA LEU A 76 -5.69 -21.42 -6.03
C LEU A 76 -6.40 -20.08 -6.29
N GLU A 77 -7.64 -20.13 -6.79
CA GLU A 77 -8.46 -18.93 -7.06
C GLU A 77 -8.63 -18.06 -5.81
N GLN A 78 -8.91 -18.70 -4.66
CA GLN A 78 -9.03 -18.00 -3.38
C GLN A 78 -7.71 -17.39 -2.91
N ALA A 79 -6.57 -17.98 -3.24
CA ALA A 79 -5.26 -17.44 -2.91
C ALA A 79 -4.91 -16.25 -3.82
N GLU A 80 -5.20 -16.36 -5.12
CA GLU A 80 -4.98 -15.29 -6.09
C GLU A 80 -5.84 -14.05 -5.79
N ALA A 81 -7.11 -14.25 -5.45
CA ALA A 81 -8.03 -13.16 -5.09
C ALA A 81 -7.57 -12.33 -3.89
N ALA A 82 -6.81 -12.94 -2.97
CA ALA A 82 -6.32 -12.28 -1.76
C ALA A 82 -4.83 -11.90 -1.82
N HIS A 83 -4.14 -12.15 -2.94
CA HIS A 83 -2.68 -12.04 -3.03
C HIS A 83 -2.16 -10.64 -2.66
N ASN A 84 -2.85 -9.60 -3.11
CA ASN A 84 -2.48 -8.20 -2.84
C ASN A 84 -3.10 -7.64 -1.56
N HIS A 85 -4.08 -8.35 -0.99
CA HIS A 85 -4.85 -7.90 0.18
C HIS A 85 -4.99 -9.02 1.22
N PRO A 86 -3.87 -9.59 1.71
CA PRO A 86 -3.91 -10.65 2.71
C PRO A 86 -4.59 -10.20 4.01
N GLU A 87 -4.55 -8.90 4.35
CA GLU A 87 -5.18 -8.30 5.53
C GLU A 87 -6.70 -8.46 5.59
N HIS A 88 -7.36 -8.69 4.45
CA HIS A 88 -8.80 -8.91 4.38
C HIS A 88 -9.20 -10.38 4.60
N LEU A 89 -8.24 -11.29 4.76
CA LEU A 89 -8.52 -12.69 5.03
C LEU A 89 -9.09 -12.87 6.44
N ASP A 90 -10.28 -13.46 6.54
CA ASP A 90 -10.84 -13.90 7.81
C ASP A 90 -10.23 -15.25 8.24
N ALA A 91 -8.91 -15.23 8.44
CA ALA A 91 -8.12 -16.39 8.81
C ALA A 91 -8.09 -16.58 10.34
N PRO A 92 -7.91 -17.82 10.82
CA PRO A 92 -7.77 -18.11 12.24
C PRO A 92 -6.59 -17.39 12.90
N PHE A 93 -6.61 -17.34 14.23
CA PHE A 93 -5.49 -16.87 15.03
C PHE A 93 -4.19 -17.61 14.63
N PRO A 94 -3.03 -16.92 14.54
CA PRO A 94 -2.80 -15.50 14.84
C PRO A 94 -2.96 -14.55 13.65
N PHE A 95 -3.37 -15.05 12.48
CA PHE A 95 -3.19 -14.33 11.21
C PHE A 95 -3.86 -12.96 11.18
N LYS A 96 -5.13 -12.86 11.57
CA LYS A 96 -5.89 -11.60 11.56
C LYS A 96 -5.24 -10.50 12.39
N GLN A 97 -4.72 -10.86 13.57
CA GLN A 97 -4.01 -9.92 14.44
C GLN A 97 -2.70 -9.47 13.82
N LEU A 98 -1.90 -10.41 13.31
CA LEU A 98 -0.61 -10.12 12.68
C LEU A 98 -0.78 -9.26 11.43
N ALA A 99 -1.83 -9.49 10.65
CA ALA A 99 -2.11 -8.70 9.46
C ALA A 99 -2.51 -7.26 9.82
N ALA A 100 -3.35 -7.07 10.85
CA ALA A 100 -3.71 -5.74 11.32
C ALA A 100 -2.49 -4.97 11.86
N GLU A 101 -1.62 -5.64 12.63
CA GLU A 101 -0.38 -5.05 13.14
C GLU A 101 0.60 -4.73 12.01
N ALA A 102 0.77 -5.63 11.04
CA ALA A 102 1.59 -5.39 9.85
C ALA A 102 1.08 -4.19 9.04
N VAL A 103 -0.23 -4.05 8.84
CA VAL A 103 -0.83 -2.88 8.16
C VAL A 103 -0.50 -1.60 8.92
N ALA A 104 -0.71 -1.58 10.24
CA ALA A 104 -0.41 -0.41 11.07
C ALA A 104 1.09 -0.02 11.05
N LEU A 105 1.98 -1.02 11.08
CA LEU A 105 3.43 -0.81 11.03
C LEU A 105 3.97 -0.53 9.61
N SER A 106 3.18 -0.80 8.57
CA SER A 106 3.52 -0.45 7.18
C SER A 106 2.95 0.90 6.76
N HIS A 107 2.07 1.48 7.57
CA HIS A 107 1.44 2.75 7.25
C HIS A 107 2.46 3.89 7.39
N VAL A 108 2.90 4.40 6.25
CA VAL A 108 3.78 5.56 6.14
C VAL A 108 3.03 6.64 5.36
N ALA A 109 2.98 7.85 5.91
CA ALA A 109 2.35 8.98 5.26
C ALA A 109 3.02 9.30 3.92
N GLU A 110 2.22 9.68 2.93
CA GLU A 110 2.73 10.09 1.62
C GLU A 110 3.57 11.36 1.74
N LEU A 111 4.64 11.42 0.93
CA LEU A 111 5.45 12.62 0.83
C LEU A 111 4.65 13.76 0.16
N PRO A 112 4.94 15.03 0.45
CA PRO A 112 4.32 16.15 -0.25
C PRO A 112 4.57 16.06 -1.75
N VAL A 113 3.51 16.26 -2.53
CA VAL A 113 3.58 16.34 -4.00
C VAL A 113 3.75 17.80 -4.42
N HIS A 114 4.74 18.05 -5.26
CA HIS A 114 5.03 19.33 -5.88
C HIS A 114 4.66 19.30 -7.37
N ALA A 115 4.03 20.37 -7.85
CA ALA A 115 3.68 20.51 -9.25
C ALA A 115 4.96 20.62 -10.10
N LEU A 116 5.15 19.66 -11.01
CA LEU A 116 6.24 19.69 -11.97
C LEU A 116 5.91 20.58 -13.16
N GLN A 117 6.93 21.26 -13.68
CA GLN A 117 6.81 21.91 -14.99
C GLN A 117 6.72 20.84 -16.07
N PRO A 118 5.81 20.99 -17.06
CA PRO A 118 5.72 20.07 -18.19
C PRO A 118 7.07 19.98 -18.90
N VAL A 119 7.57 18.76 -19.08
CA VAL A 119 8.83 18.58 -19.80
C VAL A 119 8.59 18.71 -21.30
N GLU A 120 9.50 19.43 -21.96
CA GLU A 120 9.52 19.59 -23.41
C GLU A 120 9.48 18.22 -24.13
N PRO A 121 8.56 17.99 -25.09
CA PRO A 121 8.37 16.69 -25.75
C PRO A 121 9.62 16.08 -26.39
N ARG A 122 10.61 16.93 -26.73
CA ARG A 122 11.92 16.52 -27.26
C ARG A 122 12.80 15.77 -26.23
N MET A 123 12.58 15.96 -24.93
CA MET A 123 13.34 15.27 -23.88
C MET A 123 12.75 13.90 -23.52
N SER A 124 11.56 13.55 -24.02
CA SER A 124 10.88 12.27 -23.77
C SER A 124 10.91 11.31 -24.96
N VAL A 125 11.54 11.68 -26.08
CA VAL A 125 11.45 10.95 -27.37
C VAL A 125 11.95 9.49 -27.27
N ASP A 126 12.92 9.22 -26.40
CA ASP A 126 13.52 7.89 -26.22
C ASP A 126 13.14 7.20 -24.90
N VAL A 127 12.20 7.76 -24.14
CA VAL A 127 11.79 7.22 -22.83
C VAL A 127 10.39 6.60 -22.95
N PRO A 128 10.26 5.27 -22.80
CA PRO A 128 8.95 4.63 -22.78
C PRO A 128 8.05 5.21 -21.67
N GLY A 129 6.76 5.38 -21.96
CA GLY A 129 5.83 6.09 -21.07
C GLY A 129 5.83 5.62 -19.61
N ARG A 130 6.02 4.33 -19.33
CA ARG A 130 6.14 3.83 -17.94
C ARG A 130 7.36 4.38 -17.21
N LYS A 131 8.51 4.46 -17.89
CA LYS A 131 9.73 5.03 -17.32
C LYS A 131 9.57 6.54 -17.11
N TRP A 132 8.84 7.19 -18.02
CA TRP A 132 8.50 8.61 -17.88
C TRP A 132 7.63 8.87 -16.65
N GLN A 133 6.57 8.08 -16.45
CA GLN A 133 5.70 8.15 -15.26
C GLN A 133 6.48 7.94 -13.95
N GLN A 134 7.47 7.05 -13.94
CA GLN A 134 8.34 6.85 -12.77
C GLN A 134 9.22 8.07 -12.49
N ILE A 135 9.75 8.73 -13.52
CA ILE A 135 10.55 9.95 -13.38
C ILE A 135 9.68 11.08 -12.83
N GLU A 136 8.48 11.27 -13.38
CA GLU A 136 7.54 12.30 -12.90
C GLU A 136 7.12 12.05 -11.45
N ALA A 137 6.74 10.80 -11.11
CA ALA A 137 6.35 10.44 -9.75
C ALA A 137 7.50 10.62 -8.75
N PHE A 138 8.74 10.38 -9.14
CA PHE A 138 9.90 10.66 -8.29
C PHE A 138 10.17 12.15 -8.16
N ALA A 139 10.24 12.86 -9.28
CA ALA A 139 10.58 14.27 -9.31
C ALA A 139 9.55 15.14 -8.58
N SER A 140 8.26 14.75 -8.59
CA SER A 140 7.22 15.50 -7.88
C SER A 140 7.40 15.50 -6.37
N HIS A 141 8.19 14.60 -5.80
CA HIS A 141 8.42 14.51 -4.36
C HIS A 141 9.79 15.06 -3.92
N LEU A 142 10.58 15.63 -4.83
CA LEU A 142 11.87 16.26 -4.51
C LEU A 142 11.66 17.72 -4.11
N ASP A 143 12.04 18.09 -2.88
CA ASP A 143 12.23 19.49 -2.50
C ASP A 143 13.57 19.97 -3.05
N MET A 144 13.57 20.47 -4.29
CA MET A 144 14.74 21.14 -4.88
C MET A 144 14.79 22.60 -4.43
N ARG A 145 15.20 22.80 -3.18
CA ARG A 145 15.58 24.12 -2.64
C ARG A 145 17.07 24.38 -2.76
#